data_AF-A0A2H0VJ77-F1
#
_entry.id   AF-A0A2H0VJ77-F1
#
_cell.length_a   1.000
_cell.length_b   1.000
_cell.length_c   1.000
_cell.angle_alpha   90.00
_cell.angle_beta   90.00
_cell.angle_gamma   90.00
#
_symmetry.space_group_name_H-M   'P 1'
#
loop_
_entity.id
_entity.type
_entity.pdbx_description
1 polymer ?
#
loop_
_entity_poly.entity_id
_entity_poly.type
_entity_poly.pdbx_seq_one_letter_code
_entity_poly.pdbx_strand_id
1 'polypeptide(L)' 'GTYIQRFKTITTHRYIDGINNFGWKHFNRRLWQRNYFEHIIRDEDDLDRIRYYIKQNPENWEKDK' A
#
# COMPACT_ATOMS: atom_id res chain seq x y z
N GLY A 1 4.94 7.08 -11.92
CA GLY A 1 5.02 6.01 -12.94
C GLY A 1 3.65 5.44 -13.23
N THR A 2 3.36 5.13 -14.50
CA THR A 2 2.05 4.61 -14.96
C THR A 2 1.75 3.19 -14.47
N TYR A 3 2.77 2.39 -14.19
CA TYR A 3 2.63 1.01 -13.73
C TYR A 3 1.98 0.91 -12.34
N ILE A 4 2.56 1.58 -11.34
CA ILE A 4 2.03 1.59 -9.96
C ILE A 4 0.63 2.22 -9.91
N GLN A 5 0.38 3.26 -10.71
CA GLN A 5 -0.94 3.86 -10.79
C GLN A 5 -1.99 2.84 -11.28
N ARG A 6 -1.71 2.13 -12.38
CA ARG A 6 -2.62 1.09 -12.90
C ARG A 6 -2.82 -0.05 -11.89
N PHE A 7 -1.74 -0.49 -11.23
CA PHE A 7 -1.82 -1.50 -10.19
C PHE A 7 -2.75 -1.07 -9.04
N LYS A 8 -2.57 0.15 -8.51
CA LYS A 8 -3.43 0.71 -7.46
C LYS A 8 -4.90 0.79 -7.92
N THR A 9 -5.16 1.17 -9.18
CA THR A 9 -6.52 1.23 -9.73
C THR A 9 -7.17 -0.15 -9.81
N ILE A 10 -6.51 -1.12 -10.47
CA ILE A 10 -7.08 -2.46 -10.70
C ILE A 10 -7.35 -3.16 -9.37
N THR A 11 -6.41 -3.09 -8.43
CA THR A 11 -6.57 -3.71 -7.11
C THR A 11 -7.64 -3.04 -6.26
N THR A 12 -7.81 -1.72 -6.36
CA THR A 12 -8.91 -1.00 -5.68
C THR A 12 -10.26 -1.46 -6.21
N HIS A 13 -10.43 -1.58 -7.53
CA HIS A 13 -11.68 -2.08 -8.12
C HIS A 13 -12.01 -3.50 -7.64
N ARG A 14 -11.04 -4.41 -7.69
CA ARG A 14 -11.22 -5.78 -7.19
C ARG A 14 -11.58 -5.82 -5.70
N TYR A 15 -11.01 -4.92 -4.89
CA TYR A 15 -11.35 -4.83 -3.48
C TYR A 15 -12.79 -4.36 -3.26
N ILE A 16 -13.24 -3.38 -4.05
CA ILE A 16 -14.63 -2.90 -4.04
C ILE A 16 -15.59 -4.02 -4.44
N ASP A 17 -15.25 -4.82 -5.46
CA ASP A 17 -16.04 -5.99 -5.83
C ASP A 17 -16.13 -6.99 -4.66
N GLY A 18 -15.05 -7.17 -3.90
CA GLY A 18 -15.06 -8.03 -2.72
C GLY A 18 -15.89 -7.50 -1.56
N ILE A 19 -15.95 -6.18 -1.37
CA ILE A 19 -16.89 -5.56 -0.43
C ILE A 19 -18.34 -5.89 -0.85
N ASN A 20 -18.65 -5.68 -2.13
CA ASN A 20 -20.02 -5.80 -2.63
C ASN A 20 -20.52 -7.25 -2.68
N ASN A 21 -19.65 -8.21 -2.97
CA ASN A 21 -20.04 -9.59 -3.25
C ASN A 21 -19.67 -10.59 -2.15
N PHE A 22 -18.65 -10.28 -1.33
CA PHE A 22 -18.07 -11.24 -0.37
C PHE A 22 -17.98 -10.71 1.07
N GLY A 23 -18.57 -9.54 1.36
CA GLY A 23 -18.63 -8.98 2.70
C GLY A 23 -17.28 -8.52 3.26
N TRP A 24 -16.34 -8.12 2.39
CA TRP A 24 -15.07 -7.55 2.85
C TRP A 24 -15.28 -6.24 3.60
N LYS A 25 -14.37 -5.95 4.54
CA LYS A 25 -14.42 -4.72 5.34
C LYS A 25 -14.24 -3.49 4.45
N HIS A 26 -15.08 -2.47 4.64
CA HIS A 26 -14.91 -1.19 3.97
C HIS A 26 -13.61 -0.49 4.42
N PHE A 27 -12.93 0.17 3.48
CA PHE A 27 -11.82 1.07 3.76
C PHE A 27 -12.32 2.52 3.82
N ASN A 28 -11.61 3.36 4.60
CA ASN A 28 -11.98 4.76 4.74
C ASN A 28 -11.30 5.60 3.66
N ARG A 29 -12.09 6.24 2.78
CA ARG A 29 -11.67 7.15 1.69
C ARG A 29 -10.73 6.54 0.63
N ARG A 30 -9.55 6.04 0.99
CA ARG A 30 -8.52 5.53 0.08
C ARG A 30 -7.93 4.22 0.59
N LEU A 31 -7.81 3.24 -0.30
CA LEU A 31 -7.17 1.96 -0.01
C LEU A 31 -5.63 2.05 0.00
N TRP A 32 -5.06 2.93 -0.83
CA TRP A 32 -3.61 3.08 -1.00
C TRP A 32 -3.13 4.47 -0.58
N GLN A 33 -1.91 4.55 -0.03
CA GLN A 33 -1.16 5.81 0.11
C GLN A 33 -0.98 6.50 -1.25
N ARG A 34 -0.89 7.83 -1.27
CA ARG A 34 -0.72 8.61 -2.51
C ARG A 34 0.62 8.29 -3.18
N ASN A 35 1.70 8.34 -2.40
CA ASN A 35 3.04 8.04 -2.87
C ASN A 35 3.30 6.53 -2.83
N TYR A 36 4.44 6.13 -3.36
CA TYR A 36 4.96 4.77 -3.23
C TYR A 36 6.46 4.85 -3.01
N PHE A 37 6.97 3.93 -2.19
CA PHE A 37 8.39 3.76 -1.96
C PHE A 37 8.87 2.58 -2.82
N GLU A 38 9.96 2.79 -3.56
CA GLU A 38 10.57 1.77 -4.40
C GLU A 38 12.04 1.64 -3.99
N HIS A 39 12.46 0.41 -3.70
CA HIS A 39 13.82 0.10 -3.32
C HIS A 39 14.14 -1.36 -3.67
N ILE A 40 15.28 -1.60 -4.31
CA ILE A 40 15.78 -2.94 -4.61
C ILE A 40 16.62 -3.37 -3.42
N ILE A 41 16.20 -4.41 -2.71
CA ILE A 41 16.92 -5.01 -1.59
C ILE A 41 18.11 -5.79 -2.14
N ARG A 42 19.34 -5.44 -1.70
CA ARG A 42 20.57 -6.07 -2.22
C ARG A 42 21.31 -6.90 -1.19
N ASP A 43 21.02 -6.70 0.09
CA ASP A 43 21.62 -7.42 1.22
C ASP A 43 20.62 -7.53 2.40
N GLU A 44 21.05 -8.20 3.47
CA GLU A 44 20.22 -8.41 4.67
C GLU A 44 19.99 -7.11 5.45
N ASP A 45 20.96 -6.19 5.47
CA ASP A 45 20.84 -4.91 6.18
C ASP A 45 19.80 -4.00 5.50
N ASP A 46 19.72 -4.02 4.16
CA ASP A 46 18.64 -3.40 3.39
C ASP A 46 17.30 -4.04 3.74
N LEU A 47 17.25 -5.39 3.80
CA LEU A 47 16.02 -6.12 4.11
C LEU A 47 15.49 -5.76 5.50
N ASP A 48 16.36 -5.67 6.50
CA ASP A 48 15.99 -5.29 7.86
C ASP A 48 15.50 -3.85 7.95
N ARG A 49 16.11 -2.93 7.19
CA ARG A 49 15.61 -1.55 7.06
C ARG A 49 14.22 -1.49 6.43
N ILE A 50 13.96 -2.27 5.37
CA ILE A 50 12.63 -2.34 4.75
C ILE A 50 11.59 -2.92 5.71
N ARG A 51 11.94 -4.00 6.43
CA ARG A 51 11.06 -4.59 7.45
C ARG A 51 10.71 -3.58 8.54
N TYR A 52 11.71 -2.84 9.01
CA TYR A 52 11.51 -1.78 10.00
C TYR A 52 10.60 -0.68 9.45
N TYR A 53 10.87 -0.18 8.23
CA TYR A 53 10.02 0.80 7.56
C TYR A 53 8.56 0.36 7.46
N ILE A 54 8.30 -0.88 7.02
CA ILE A 54 6.92 -1.40 6.89
C ILE A 54 6.21 -1.41 8.24
N LYS A 55 6.89 -1.80 9.33
CA LYS A 55 6.31 -1.82 10.68
C LYS A 55 5.96 -0.42 11.18
N GLN A 56 6.77 0.58 10.84
CA GLN A 56 6.60 1.97 11.32
C GLN A 56 5.69 2.82 10.43
N ASN A 57 5.52 2.46 9.15
CA ASN A 57 4.75 3.23 8.18
C ASN A 57 3.28 3.54 8.60
N PRO A 58 2.53 2.64 9.27
CA PRO A 58 1.17 2.96 9.72
C PRO A 58 1.08 4.21 10.59
N GLU A 59 2.09 4.48 11.44
CA GLU A 59 2.12 5.66 12.32
C GLU A 59 2.39 6.96 11.56
N ASN A 60 3.06 6.87 10.42
CA ASN A 60 3.41 8.00 9.57
C ASN A 60 2.37 8.25 8.46
N TRP A 61 1.47 7.28 8.21
CA TRP A 61 0.43 7.39 7.18
C TRP A 61 -0.46 8.62 7.38
N GLU A 62 -0.85 8.93 8.63
CA GLU A 62 -1.66 10.12 8.93
C GLU A 62 -0.90 11.45 8.80
N LYS A 63 0.44 11.39 8.84
CA LYS A 63 1.33 12.55 8.77
C LYS A 63 1.72 12.89 7.33
N ASP A 64 1.70 11.91 6.43
CA ASP A 64 1.93 12.08 4.99
C ASP A 64 0.68 12.66 4.29
N LYS A 65 0.40 13.95 4.53
CA LYS A 65 -0.67 14.72 3.86
C LYS A 65 -0.21 15.43 2.59
#